data_AF-A0A350IVU9-F1
#
_entry.id   AF-A0A350IVU9-F1
#
_cell.length_a   1.000
_cell.length_b   1.000
_cell.length_c   1.000
_cell.angle_alpha   90.00
_cell.angle_beta   90.00
_cell.angle_gamma   90.00
#
_symmetry.space_group_name_H-M   'P 1'
#
loop_
_entity.id
_entity.type
_entity.pdbx_description
1 polymer ?
#
loop_
_entity_poly.entity_id
_entity_poly.type
_entity_poly.pdbx_seq_one_letter_code
_entity_poly.pdbx_strand_id
1 'polypeptide(L)'
;MNLRRRLVPLVVGLATVLGLLMVVQPSRVLVALRGTDLRLVGAAALVTVAFYTVQGVRWHLLLRAAGVRLRLHESVLINLAGQTVTAVLPLGDLTRALFASEATGAPFGAAAAAVTVQELTFTSLLVLSATPALMGIPGGWLITTVVLGGVAGTLLILLVPAIYRPIRALLGVIPVVRQAAVQVDTLRRESVVLLTRPVAMASGVIDLARVALAAGALQLLLHAMNIQRGWWLAVLVVAVAYVGGALSFLPGGIGANEASVIGVLIGFGVPVGQAAAVALLERLLLTGVPSVVGLLAYAAIHRRLHLGSLVASPRAALSAAGAPACEVAA
;
A
#
# COMPACT_ATOMS: atom_id res chain seq x y z
N MET A 1 -3.23 4.41 26.85
CA MET A 1 -2.22 3.92 25.88
C MET A 1 -1.29 5.09 25.53
N ASN A 2 -0.01 5.02 25.92
CA ASN A 2 0.85 6.20 26.08
C ASN A 2 1.21 6.92 24.77
N LEU A 3 1.03 8.24 24.74
CA LEU A 3 1.34 9.17 23.65
C LEU A 3 2.75 8.96 23.05
N ARG A 4 3.71 8.56 23.90
CA ARG A 4 5.07 8.16 23.50
C ARG A 4 5.12 7.09 22.41
N ARG A 5 4.33 6.01 22.49
CA ARG A 5 4.34 4.94 21.46
C ARG A 5 3.76 5.39 20.12
N ARG A 6 2.93 6.44 20.10
CA ARG A 6 2.35 7.02 18.89
C ARG A 6 3.31 7.96 18.17
N LEU A 7 4.18 8.64 18.92
CA LEU A 7 5.18 9.54 18.36
C LEU A 7 6.39 8.80 17.78
N VAL A 8 6.71 7.59 18.24
CA VAL A 8 7.85 6.82 17.72
C VAL A 8 7.85 6.68 16.19
N PRO A 9 6.81 6.16 15.51
CA PRO A 9 6.83 6.03 14.05
C PRO A 9 6.86 7.38 13.32
N LEU A 10 6.26 8.43 13.90
CA LEU A 10 6.25 9.77 13.32
C LEU A 10 7.63 10.45 13.45
N VAL A 11 8.29 10.29 14.61
CA VAL A 11 9.65 10.78 14.88
C VAL A 11 10.67 10.00 14.07
N VAL A 12 10.53 8.67 13.96
CA VAL A 12 11.38 7.84 13.11
C VAL A 12 11.20 8.25 11.65
N GLY A 13 9.95 8.40 11.19
CA GLY A 13 9.68 8.83 9.82
C GLY A 13 10.28 10.20 9.48
N LEU A 14 10.09 11.17 10.37
CA LEU A 14 10.69 12.49 10.25
C LEU A 14 12.22 12.44 10.33
N ALA A 15 12.78 11.64 11.22
CA ALA A 15 14.22 11.45 11.37
C ALA A 15 14.86 10.77 10.15
N THR A 16 14.16 9.85 9.49
CA THR A 16 14.64 9.20 8.27
C THR A 16 14.60 10.16 7.08
N VAL A 17 13.53 10.94 6.93
CA VAL A 17 13.45 12.01 5.90
C VAL A 17 14.52 13.08 6.16
N LEU A 18 14.70 13.51 7.40
CA LEU A 18 15.75 14.47 7.79
C LEU A 18 17.15 13.87 7.58
N GLY A 19 17.36 12.59 7.90
CA GLY A 19 18.62 11.88 7.66
C GLY A 19 18.97 11.81 6.18
N LEU A 20 17.98 11.51 5.32
CA LEU A 20 18.13 11.55 3.86
C LEU A 20 18.45 12.97 3.35
N LEU A 21 17.77 13.99 3.87
CA LEU A 21 18.02 15.40 3.50
C LEU A 21 19.43 15.87 3.91
N MET A 22 19.92 15.42 5.06
CA MET A 22 21.28 15.75 5.52
C MET A 22 22.36 15.10 4.64
N VAL A 23 22.12 13.89 4.13
CA VAL A 23 23.05 13.20 3.22
C VAL A 23 23.09 13.84 1.83
N VAL A 24 21.96 14.37 1.34
CA VAL A 24 21.85 14.88 -0.05
C VAL A 24 22.29 16.35 -0.23
N GLN A 25 22.55 17.07 0.87
CA GLN A 25 22.78 18.53 0.90
C GLN A 25 21.49 19.32 0.56
N PRO A 26 20.84 19.95 1.55
CA PRO A 26 19.56 20.64 1.38
C PRO A 26 19.56 21.74 0.31
N SER A 27 20.71 22.38 0.08
CA SER A 27 20.89 23.41 -0.94
C SER A 27 20.63 22.89 -2.35
N ARG A 28 21.07 21.66 -2.66
CA ARG A 28 20.89 21.04 -3.99
C ARG A 28 19.43 20.70 -4.27
N VAL A 29 18.71 20.21 -3.24
CA VAL A 29 17.28 19.93 -3.33
C VAL A 29 16.49 21.23 -3.53
N LEU A 30 16.81 22.27 -2.76
CA LEU A 30 16.11 23.55 -2.86
C LEU A 30 16.29 24.21 -4.22
N VAL A 31 17.50 24.16 -4.79
CA VAL A 31 17.76 24.65 -6.15
C VAL A 31 16.96 23.85 -7.18
N ALA A 32 16.91 22.52 -7.04
CA ALA A 32 16.13 21.67 -7.95
C ALA A 32 14.62 21.96 -7.86
N LEU A 33 14.10 22.30 -6.68
CA LEU A 33 12.69 22.65 -6.48
C LEU A 33 12.32 24.04 -7.03
N ARG A 34 13.27 24.98 -7.13
CA ARG A 34 13.02 26.34 -7.64
C ARG A 34 12.69 26.38 -9.13
N GLY A 35 13.12 25.37 -9.89
CA GLY A 35 12.84 25.25 -11.33
C GLY A 35 11.61 24.39 -11.65
N THR A 36 10.88 23.91 -10.64
CA THR A 36 9.80 22.95 -10.82
C THR A 36 8.51 23.61 -11.31
N ASP A 37 7.94 23.08 -12.39
CA ASP A 37 6.60 23.51 -12.84
C ASP A 37 5.51 23.01 -11.88
N LEU A 38 4.99 23.92 -11.06
CA LEU A 38 3.93 23.65 -10.09
C LEU A 38 2.62 23.17 -10.73
N ARG A 39 2.36 23.47 -12.01
CA ARG A 39 1.16 22.99 -12.70
C ARG A 39 1.21 21.48 -12.89
N LEU A 40 2.38 20.96 -13.26
CA LEU A 40 2.61 19.53 -13.41
C LEU A 40 2.61 18.81 -12.07
N VAL A 41 3.12 19.44 -11.00
CA VAL A 41 3.02 18.92 -9.63
C VAL A 41 1.55 18.85 -9.17
N GLY A 42 0.76 19.89 -9.45
CA GLY A 42 -0.69 19.89 -9.18
C GLY A 42 -1.44 18.81 -9.96
N ALA A 43 -1.10 18.62 -11.24
CA ALA A 43 -1.64 17.54 -12.05
C ALA A 43 -1.25 16.16 -11.47
N ALA A 44 0.01 15.98 -11.05
CA ALA A 44 0.46 14.74 -10.41
C ALA A 44 -0.33 14.46 -9.12
N ALA A 45 -0.63 15.48 -8.31
CA ALA A 45 -1.47 15.33 -7.12
C ALA A 45 -2.88 14.82 -7.45
N LEU A 46 -3.50 15.36 -8.50
CA LEU A 46 -4.82 14.90 -8.97
C LEU A 46 -4.76 13.45 -9.48
N VAL A 47 -3.72 13.10 -10.23
CA VAL A 47 -3.47 11.73 -10.70
C VAL A 47 -3.28 10.78 -9.51
N THR A 48 -2.61 11.20 -8.44
CA THR A 48 -2.49 10.41 -7.22
C THR A 48 -3.84 10.19 -6.53
N VAL A 49 -4.70 11.21 -6.45
CA VAL A 49 -6.06 11.03 -5.92
C VAL A 49 -6.86 10.06 -6.79
N ALA A 50 -6.73 10.14 -8.11
CA ALA A 50 -7.34 9.18 -9.03
C ALA A 50 -6.81 7.76 -8.79
N PHE A 51 -5.50 7.58 -8.57
CA PHE A 51 -4.89 6.28 -8.23
C PHE A 51 -5.56 5.63 -7.01
N TYR A 52 -5.72 6.37 -5.90
CA TYR A 52 -6.38 5.85 -4.69
C TYR A 52 -7.90 5.67 -4.85
N THR A 53 -8.54 6.46 -5.72
CA THR A 53 -9.96 6.28 -6.04
C THR A 53 -10.16 4.97 -6.82
N VAL A 54 -9.34 4.73 -7.84
CA VAL A 54 -9.36 3.49 -8.63
C VAL A 54 -9.03 2.28 -7.74
N GLN A 55 -8.10 2.42 -6.79
CA GLN A 55 -7.85 1.41 -5.75
C GLN A 55 -9.12 1.10 -4.94
N GLY A 56 -9.88 2.12 -4.53
CA GLY A 56 -11.15 1.94 -3.81
C GLY A 56 -12.23 1.24 -4.65
N VAL A 57 -12.33 1.57 -5.94
CA VAL A 57 -13.27 0.92 -6.88
C VAL A 57 -12.91 -0.55 -7.08
N ARG A 58 -11.62 -0.84 -7.31
CA ARG A 58 -11.12 -2.22 -7.43
C ARG A 58 -11.42 -3.03 -6.18
N TRP A 59 -11.15 -2.44 -5.02
CA TRP A 59 -11.37 -3.07 -3.73
C TRP A 59 -12.85 -3.34 -3.46
N HIS A 60 -13.75 -2.43 -3.86
CA HIS A 60 -15.20 -2.65 -3.78
C HIS A 60 -15.65 -3.93 -4.50
N LEU A 61 -15.11 -4.19 -5.71
CA LEU A 61 -15.43 -5.42 -6.46
C LEU A 61 -14.95 -6.67 -5.74
N LEU A 62 -13.76 -6.62 -5.12
CA LEU A 62 -13.22 -7.72 -4.30
C LEU A 62 -14.04 -7.94 -3.03
N LEU A 63 -14.45 -6.87 -2.35
CA LEU A 63 -15.31 -6.95 -1.17
C LEU A 63 -16.66 -7.59 -1.51
N ARG A 64 -17.30 -7.17 -2.61
CA ARG A 64 -18.54 -7.80 -3.07
C ARG A 64 -18.36 -9.27 -3.40
N ALA A 65 -17.23 -9.64 -3.99
CA ALA A 65 -16.89 -11.04 -4.24
C ALA A 65 -16.64 -11.82 -2.93
N ALA A 66 -16.06 -11.19 -1.90
CA ALA A 66 -15.90 -11.78 -0.57
C ALA A 66 -17.20 -11.81 0.27
N GLY A 67 -18.34 -11.39 -0.29
CA GLY A 67 -19.62 -11.33 0.41
C GLY A 67 -19.80 -10.13 1.33
N VAL A 68 -18.84 -9.19 1.36
CA VAL A 68 -18.93 -7.94 2.13
C VAL A 68 -19.75 -6.92 1.34
N ARG A 69 -20.90 -6.53 1.87
CA ARG A 69 -21.83 -5.62 1.21
C ARG A 69 -21.63 -4.18 1.71
N LEU A 70 -20.97 -3.37 0.89
CA LEU A 70 -20.88 -1.91 1.05
C LEU A 70 -21.37 -1.23 -0.23
N ARG A 71 -21.78 0.03 -0.14
CA ARG A 71 -22.02 0.87 -1.32
C ARG A 71 -20.66 1.31 -1.90
N LEU A 72 -20.59 1.54 -3.21
CA LEU A 72 -19.33 1.91 -3.88
C LEU A 72 -18.64 3.13 -3.24
N HIS A 73 -19.41 4.17 -2.95
CA HIS A 73 -18.88 5.39 -2.33
C HIS A 73 -18.35 5.13 -0.91
N GLU A 74 -18.99 4.25 -0.14
CA GLU A 74 -18.51 3.85 1.20
C GLU A 74 -17.20 3.10 1.09
N SER A 75 -17.07 2.17 0.14
CA SER A 75 -15.82 1.44 -0.11
C SER A 75 -14.68 2.38 -0.51
N VAL A 76 -14.94 3.36 -1.38
CA VAL A 76 -13.93 4.37 -1.79
C VAL A 76 -13.54 5.26 -0.61
N LEU A 77 -14.51 5.76 0.17
CA LEU A 77 -14.24 6.62 1.32
C LEU A 77 -13.50 5.87 2.43
N ILE A 78 -13.84 4.61 2.68
CA ILE A 78 -13.10 3.75 3.61
C ILE A 78 -11.67 3.50 3.11
N ASN A 79 -11.49 3.26 1.80
CA ASN A 79 -10.16 3.11 1.21
C ASN A 79 -9.30 4.35 1.42
N LEU A 80 -9.86 5.54 1.13
CA LEU A 80 -9.17 6.82 1.32
C LEU A 80 -8.89 7.06 2.81
N ALA A 81 -9.84 6.81 3.70
CA ALA A 81 -9.66 6.94 5.14
C ALA A 81 -8.51 6.05 5.68
N GLY A 82 -8.34 4.85 5.11
CA GLY A 82 -7.23 3.96 5.46
C GLY A 82 -5.86 4.55 5.13
N GLN A 83 -5.73 5.38 4.09
CA GLN A 83 -4.45 5.95 3.67
C GLN A 83 -3.81 6.86 4.72
N THR A 84 -4.62 7.56 5.52
CA THR A 84 -4.13 8.36 6.65
C THR A 84 -3.39 7.50 7.68
N VAL A 85 -3.80 6.24 7.84
CA VAL A 85 -3.19 5.31 8.81
C VAL A 85 -2.03 4.55 8.17
N THR A 86 -2.09 4.23 6.87
CA THR A 86 -0.99 3.64 6.09
C THR A 86 0.31 4.45 6.19
N ALA A 87 0.20 5.77 6.28
CA ALA A 87 1.36 6.65 6.47
C ALA A 87 2.12 6.41 7.78
N VAL A 88 1.45 5.93 8.83
CA VAL A 88 1.95 5.95 10.22
C VAL A 88 2.15 4.55 10.80
N LEU A 89 1.42 3.54 10.30
CA LEU A 89 1.49 2.18 10.83
C LEU A 89 2.05 1.19 9.80
N PRO A 90 2.87 0.21 10.25
CA PRO A 90 3.23 -0.92 9.41
C PRO A 90 1.97 -1.73 9.08
N LEU A 91 1.88 -2.21 7.84
CA LEU A 91 0.69 -2.90 7.29
C LEU A 91 -0.59 -2.05 7.36
N GLY A 92 -0.47 -0.72 7.29
CA GLY A 92 -1.63 0.16 7.43
C GLY A 92 -2.67 0.01 6.32
N ASP A 93 -2.37 -0.64 5.19
CA ASP A 93 -3.39 -1.02 4.20
C ASP A 93 -4.43 -2.02 4.72
N LEU A 94 -4.17 -2.69 5.86
CA LEU A 94 -5.18 -3.50 6.55
C LEU A 94 -6.19 -2.67 7.34
N THR A 95 -5.94 -1.36 7.51
CA THR A 95 -6.86 -0.48 8.25
C THR A 95 -8.18 -0.27 7.51
N ARG A 96 -8.16 -0.21 6.18
CA ARG A 96 -9.39 -0.21 5.38
C ARG A 96 -10.18 -1.51 5.56
N ALA A 97 -9.50 -2.66 5.70
CA ALA A 97 -10.16 -3.92 6.01
C ALA A 97 -10.80 -3.91 7.40
N LEU A 98 -10.11 -3.33 8.39
CA LEU A 98 -10.67 -3.12 9.73
C LEU A 98 -11.92 -2.25 9.68
N PHE A 99 -11.86 -1.09 9.04
CA PHE A 99 -13.01 -0.18 8.91
C PHE A 99 -14.18 -0.81 8.14
N ALA A 100 -13.92 -1.59 7.10
CA ALA A 100 -14.97 -2.34 6.41
C ALA A 100 -15.64 -3.37 7.33
N SER A 101 -14.84 -4.10 8.10
CA SER A 101 -15.36 -5.07 9.08
C SER A 101 -16.16 -4.40 10.21
N GLU A 102 -15.73 -3.26 10.70
CA GLU A 102 -16.48 -2.47 11.69
C GLU A 102 -17.81 -1.94 11.10
N ALA A 103 -17.78 -1.45 9.85
CA ALA A 103 -18.96 -0.89 9.19
C ALA A 103 -20.03 -1.95 8.84
N THR A 104 -19.63 -3.19 8.53
CA THR A 104 -20.57 -4.23 8.06
C THR A 104 -20.74 -5.41 9.02
N GLY A 105 -19.94 -5.50 10.09
CA GLY A 105 -19.87 -6.68 10.96
C GLY A 105 -19.27 -7.92 10.28
N ALA A 106 -18.65 -7.78 9.10
CA ALA A 106 -18.11 -8.91 8.36
C ALA A 106 -16.79 -9.40 8.99
N PRO A 107 -16.45 -10.70 8.88
CA PRO A 107 -15.20 -11.23 9.41
C PRO A 107 -13.99 -10.46 8.86
N PHE A 108 -13.11 -9.98 9.74
CA PHE A 108 -11.88 -9.27 9.37
C PHE A 108 -11.05 -10.04 8.34
N GLY A 109 -10.98 -11.37 8.46
CA GLY A 109 -10.28 -12.23 7.50
C GLY A 109 -10.77 -12.08 6.06
N ALA A 110 -12.07 -11.87 5.83
CA ALA A 110 -12.64 -11.71 4.49
C ALA A 110 -12.29 -10.33 3.89
N ALA A 111 -12.38 -9.26 4.68
CA ALA A 111 -11.98 -7.92 4.24
C ALA A 111 -10.46 -7.83 4.03
N ALA A 112 -9.67 -8.47 4.88
CA ALA A 112 -8.22 -8.55 4.76
C ALA A 112 -7.78 -9.36 3.54
N ALA A 113 -8.46 -10.47 3.23
CA ALA A 113 -8.21 -11.25 2.02
C ALA A 113 -8.40 -10.41 0.74
N ALA A 114 -9.44 -9.57 0.69
CA ALA A 114 -9.64 -8.66 -0.43
C ALA A 114 -8.47 -7.67 -0.59
N VAL A 115 -7.89 -7.18 0.52
CA VAL A 115 -6.67 -6.34 0.48
C VAL A 115 -5.48 -7.15 -0.03
N THR A 116 -5.23 -8.33 0.54
CA THR A 116 -4.10 -9.19 0.16
C THR A 116 -4.12 -9.56 -1.32
N VAL A 117 -5.28 -10.00 -1.84
CA VAL A 117 -5.42 -10.37 -3.26
C VAL A 117 -5.20 -9.17 -4.17
N GLN A 118 -5.72 -8.00 -3.80
CA GLN A 118 -5.47 -6.78 -4.55
C GLN A 118 -3.99 -6.42 -4.59
N GLU A 119 -3.31 -6.43 -3.44
CA GLU A 119 -1.91 -6.03 -3.36
C GLU A 119 -0.97 -7.02 -4.06
N LEU A 120 -1.27 -8.32 -3.99
CA LEU A 120 -0.57 -9.34 -4.77
C LEU A 120 -0.75 -9.10 -6.28
N THR A 121 -1.99 -8.89 -6.73
CA THR A 121 -2.29 -8.68 -8.16
C THR A 121 -1.64 -7.39 -8.67
N PHE A 122 -1.76 -6.30 -7.91
CA PHE A 122 -1.16 -5.01 -8.23
C PHE A 122 0.37 -5.10 -8.30
N THR A 123 1.02 -5.68 -7.28
CA THR A 123 2.48 -5.85 -7.27
C THR A 123 2.96 -6.71 -8.44
N SER A 124 2.24 -7.79 -8.75
CA SER A 124 2.56 -8.66 -9.90
C SER A 124 2.52 -7.89 -11.22
N LEU A 125 1.43 -7.15 -11.46
CA LEU A 125 1.24 -6.39 -12.69
C LEU A 125 2.22 -5.21 -12.79
N LEU A 126 2.52 -4.56 -11.67
CA LEU A 126 3.50 -3.48 -11.59
C LEU A 126 4.91 -3.98 -11.96
N VAL A 127 5.35 -5.08 -11.35
CA VAL A 127 6.66 -5.68 -11.63
C VAL A 127 6.73 -6.18 -13.08
N LEU A 128 5.67 -6.83 -13.57
CA LEU A 128 5.60 -7.26 -14.96
C LEU A 128 5.71 -6.08 -15.92
N SER A 129 5.03 -4.97 -15.63
CA SER A 129 5.08 -3.73 -16.43
C SER A 129 6.45 -3.05 -16.37
N ALA A 130 7.23 -3.25 -15.31
CA ALA A 130 8.59 -2.73 -15.16
C ALA A 130 9.65 -3.59 -15.87
N THR A 131 9.32 -4.83 -16.25
CA THR A 131 10.24 -5.78 -16.90
C THR A 131 10.99 -5.19 -18.12
N PRO A 132 10.36 -4.45 -19.04
CA PRO A 132 11.07 -3.88 -20.19
C PRO A 132 12.23 -2.95 -19.79
N ALA A 133 12.04 -2.16 -18.72
CA ALA A 133 13.08 -1.30 -18.19
C ALA A 133 14.17 -2.09 -17.45
N LEU A 134 13.80 -3.16 -16.73
CA LEU A 134 14.74 -4.03 -16.01
C LEU A 134 15.66 -4.80 -16.97
N MET A 135 15.16 -5.21 -18.13
CA MET A 135 15.97 -5.91 -19.14
C MET A 135 17.10 -5.03 -19.70
N GLY A 136 16.97 -3.70 -19.64
CA GLY A 136 18.01 -2.76 -20.02
C GLY A 136 19.14 -2.60 -19.00
N ILE A 137 19.01 -3.19 -17.80
CA ILE A 137 19.99 -3.07 -16.71
C ILE A 137 20.74 -4.41 -16.54
N PRO A 138 22.07 -4.41 -16.48
CA PRO A 138 22.83 -5.60 -16.11
C PRO A 138 22.34 -6.18 -14.77
N GLY A 139 21.88 -7.44 -14.79
CA GLY A 139 21.32 -8.12 -13.60
C GLY A 139 19.86 -7.76 -13.27
N GLY A 140 19.17 -6.92 -14.04
CA GLY A 140 17.76 -6.60 -13.81
C GLY A 140 16.81 -7.79 -13.95
N TRP A 141 17.20 -8.81 -14.73
CA TRP A 141 16.47 -10.09 -14.80
C TRP A 141 16.44 -10.80 -13.43
N LEU A 142 17.52 -10.77 -12.65
CA LEU A 142 17.58 -11.39 -11.33
C LEU A 142 16.61 -10.72 -10.36
N ILE A 143 16.52 -9.39 -10.39
CA ILE A 143 15.55 -8.62 -9.60
C ILE A 143 14.13 -9.05 -9.95
N THR A 144 13.82 -9.14 -11.25
CA THR A 144 12.50 -9.57 -11.75
C THR A 144 12.16 -10.98 -11.24
N THR A 145 13.09 -11.93 -11.38
CA THR A 145 12.90 -13.32 -10.95
C THR A 145 12.74 -13.44 -9.43
N VAL A 146 13.53 -12.71 -8.64
CA VAL A 146 13.42 -12.73 -7.17
C VAL A 146 12.07 -12.19 -6.71
N VAL A 147 11.62 -11.06 -7.26
CA VAL A 147 10.35 -10.44 -6.86
C VAL A 147 9.16 -11.29 -7.32
N LEU A 148 9.11 -11.70 -8.58
CA LEU A 148 8.06 -12.59 -9.09
C LEU A 148 8.10 -13.96 -8.39
N GLY A 149 9.27 -14.46 -8.03
CA GLY A 149 9.45 -15.67 -7.23
C GLY A 149 8.88 -15.53 -5.81
N GLY A 150 9.07 -14.38 -5.17
CA GLY A 150 8.46 -14.07 -3.86
C GLY A 150 6.93 -13.97 -3.93
N VAL A 151 6.40 -13.33 -4.97
CA VAL A 151 4.95 -13.31 -5.25
C VAL A 151 4.42 -14.72 -5.48
N ALA A 152 5.09 -15.50 -6.35
CA ALA A 152 4.72 -16.88 -6.62
C ALA A 152 4.80 -17.75 -5.37
N GLY A 153 5.82 -17.57 -4.52
CA GLY A 153 5.93 -18.21 -3.21
C GLY A 153 4.78 -17.86 -2.28
N THR A 154 4.36 -16.59 -2.26
CA THR A 154 3.19 -16.16 -1.48
C THR A 154 1.90 -16.80 -2.00
N LEU A 155 1.70 -16.82 -3.32
CA LEU A 155 0.57 -17.52 -3.95
C LEU A 155 0.60 -19.02 -3.66
N LEU A 156 1.78 -19.64 -3.67
CA LEU A 156 1.97 -21.06 -3.36
C LEU A 156 1.57 -21.36 -1.90
N ILE A 157 1.98 -20.52 -0.95
CA ILE A 157 1.58 -20.63 0.46
C ILE A 157 0.06 -20.49 0.61
N LEU A 158 -0.58 -19.57 -0.13
CA LEU A 158 -2.03 -19.37 -0.06
C LEU A 158 -2.79 -20.54 -0.70
N LEU A 159 -2.42 -20.93 -1.91
CA LEU A 159 -3.14 -21.90 -2.74
C LEU A 159 -2.90 -23.35 -2.29
N VAL A 160 -1.68 -23.72 -1.89
CA VAL A 160 -1.32 -25.12 -1.59
C VAL A 160 -1.52 -25.46 -0.11
N PRO A 161 -2.49 -26.32 0.24
CA PRO A 161 -2.73 -26.68 1.64
C PRO A 161 -1.55 -27.38 2.31
N ALA A 162 -0.75 -28.13 1.56
CA ALA A 162 0.40 -28.86 2.08
C ALA A 162 1.49 -27.93 2.63
N ILE A 163 1.66 -26.75 2.03
CA ILE A 163 2.68 -25.75 2.45
C ILE A 163 2.14 -24.88 3.58
N TYR A 164 0.83 -24.58 3.56
CA TYR A 164 0.21 -23.81 4.63
C TYR A 164 0.11 -24.57 5.97
N ARG A 165 -0.18 -25.87 5.94
CA ARG A 165 -0.36 -26.69 7.16
C ARG A 165 0.82 -26.64 8.15
N PRO A 166 2.09 -26.80 7.75
CA PRO A 166 3.21 -26.69 8.68
C PRO A 166 3.38 -25.27 9.22
N ILE A 167 3.17 -24.24 8.39
CA ILE A 167 3.20 -22.83 8.82
C ILE A 167 2.12 -22.58 9.89
N ARG A 168 0.89 -23.06 9.65
CA ARG A 168 -0.21 -22.98 10.61
C ARG A 168 0.10 -23.71 11.92
N ALA A 169 0.71 -24.89 11.84
CA ALA A 169 1.09 -25.65 13.03
C ALA A 169 2.08 -24.84 13.88
N LEU A 170 3.07 -24.21 13.25
CA LEU A 170 4.01 -23.32 13.93
C LEU A 170 3.33 -22.10 14.57
N LEU A 171 2.38 -21.47 13.86
CA LEU A 171 1.59 -20.34 14.39
C LEU A 171 0.73 -20.73 15.60
N GLY A 172 0.28 -21.98 15.68
CA GLY A 172 -0.50 -22.51 16.80
C GLY A 172 0.29 -22.76 18.09
N VAL A 173 1.62 -22.86 17.99
CA VAL A 173 2.52 -23.05 19.15
C VAL A 173 2.71 -21.74 19.92
N ILE A 174 2.58 -20.60 19.25
CA ILE A 174 2.80 -19.28 19.87
C ILE A 174 1.48 -18.78 20.50
N PRO A 175 1.39 -18.67 21.84
CA PRO A 175 0.13 -18.35 22.53
C PRO A 175 -0.45 -16.98 22.15
N VAL A 176 0.42 -16.04 21.76
CA VAL A 176 0.03 -14.68 21.30
C VAL A 176 -0.62 -14.71 19.90
N VAL A 177 -0.26 -15.68 19.06
CA VAL A 177 -0.71 -15.76 17.65
C VAL A 177 -1.84 -16.77 17.47
N ARG A 178 -2.04 -17.68 18.44
CA ARG A 178 -3.13 -18.65 18.47
C ARG A 178 -4.51 -18.02 18.28
N GLN A 179 -4.75 -16.82 18.83
CA GLN A 179 -6.00 -16.08 18.65
C GLN A 179 -6.18 -15.56 17.21
N ALA A 180 -5.08 -15.22 16.53
CA ALA A 180 -5.11 -14.78 15.14
C ALA A 180 -5.20 -15.95 14.14
N ALA A 181 -4.86 -17.18 14.55
CA ALA A 181 -4.84 -18.34 13.67
C ALA A 181 -6.17 -18.59 12.94
N VAL A 182 -7.31 -18.35 13.60
CA VAL A 182 -8.65 -18.45 12.98
C VAL A 182 -8.85 -17.40 11.90
N GLN A 183 -8.36 -16.18 12.13
CA GLN A 183 -8.42 -15.12 11.13
C GLN A 183 -7.48 -15.38 9.95
N VAL A 184 -6.29 -15.95 10.19
CA VAL A 184 -5.36 -16.37 9.13
C VAL A 184 -5.96 -17.49 8.29
N ASP A 185 -6.63 -18.47 8.91
CA ASP A 185 -7.36 -19.55 8.22
C ASP A 185 -8.48 -18.97 7.33
N THR A 186 -9.21 -17.97 7.84
CA THR A 186 -10.26 -17.26 7.09
C THR A 186 -9.66 -16.45 5.94
N LEU A 187 -8.60 -15.67 6.20
CA LEU A 187 -7.89 -14.89 5.19
C LEU A 187 -7.41 -15.78 4.05
N ARG A 188 -6.79 -16.92 4.36
CA ARG A 188 -6.35 -17.87 3.34
C ARG A 188 -7.53 -18.38 2.52
N ARG A 189 -8.58 -18.87 3.18
CA ARG A 189 -9.76 -19.44 2.49
C ARG A 189 -10.38 -18.43 1.54
N GLU A 190 -10.63 -17.21 2.03
CA GLU A 190 -11.23 -16.13 1.24
C GLU A 190 -10.29 -15.66 0.13
N SER A 191 -8.98 -15.63 0.37
CA SER A 191 -7.99 -15.30 -0.68
C SER A 191 -8.02 -16.33 -1.81
N VAL A 192 -8.09 -17.63 -1.50
CA VAL A 192 -8.21 -18.70 -2.50
C VAL A 192 -9.53 -18.59 -3.29
N VAL A 193 -10.64 -18.30 -2.61
CA VAL A 193 -11.94 -18.11 -3.28
C VAL A 193 -11.90 -16.90 -4.21
N LEU A 194 -11.29 -15.80 -3.78
CA LEU A 194 -11.15 -14.60 -4.62
C LEU A 194 -10.24 -14.83 -5.83
N LEU A 195 -9.10 -15.52 -5.64
CA LEU A 195 -8.17 -15.85 -6.72
C LEU A 195 -8.77 -16.82 -7.75
N THR A 196 -9.72 -17.67 -7.34
CA THR A 196 -10.38 -18.64 -8.24
C THR A 196 -11.66 -18.10 -8.90
N ARG A 197 -12.15 -16.92 -8.47
CA ARG A 197 -13.35 -16.30 -9.07
C ARG A 197 -12.99 -15.46 -10.30
N PRO A 198 -13.52 -15.80 -11.50
CA PRO A 198 -13.13 -15.15 -12.75
C PRO A 198 -13.49 -13.66 -12.77
N VAL A 199 -14.61 -13.26 -12.17
CA VAL A 199 -15.02 -11.84 -12.09
C VAL A 199 -14.09 -11.03 -11.17
N ALA A 200 -13.59 -11.64 -10.09
CA ALA A 200 -12.66 -11.01 -9.17
C ALA A 200 -11.25 -10.84 -9.79
N MET A 201 -10.85 -11.76 -10.67
CA MET A 201 -9.59 -11.68 -11.42
C MET A 201 -9.69 -10.81 -12.66
N ALA A 202 -10.82 -10.82 -13.37
CA ALA A 202 -11.08 -9.93 -14.51
C ALA A 202 -11.02 -8.45 -14.12
N SER A 203 -11.43 -8.13 -12.89
CA SER A 203 -11.28 -6.78 -12.33
C SER A 203 -9.82 -6.39 -12.08
N GLY A 204 -8.86 -7.31 -12.19
CA GLY A 204 -7.42 -7.01 -12.19
C GLY A 204 -6.97 -6.11 -13.34
N VAL A 205 -7.75 -5.98 -14.42
CA VAL A 205 -7.49 -4.96 -15.47
C VAL A 205 -7.52 -3.54 -14.88
N ILE A 206 -8.29 -3.30 -13.82
CA ILE A 206 -8.32 -2.02 -13.12
C ILE A 206 -6.96 -1.73 -12.45
N ASP A 207 -6.23 -2.77 -12.02
CA ASP A 207 -4.89 -2.60 -11.45
C ASP A 207 -3.86 -2.17 -12.53
N LEU A 208 -4.06 -2.48 -13.81
CA LEU A 208 -3.25 -1.90 -14.90
C LEU A 208 -3.47 -0.39 -15.02
N ALA A 209 -4.73 0.06 -14.88
CA ALA A 209 -5.02 1.49 -14.84
C ALA A 209 -4.34 2.15 -13.63
N ARG A 210 -4.28 1.47 -12.47
CA ARG A 210 -3.52 1.96 -11.31
C ARG A 210 -2.02 2.04 -11.58
N VAL A 211 -1.43 1.05 -12.24
CA VAL A 211 -0.01 1.09 -12.65
C VAL A 211 0.23 2.31 -13.55
N ALA A 212 -0.65 2.54 -14.53
CA ALA A 212 -0.55 3.71 -15.40
C ALA A 212 -0.69 5.03 -14.63
N LEU A 213 -1.64 5.14 -13.68
CA LEU A 213 -1.78 6.36 -12.86
C LEU A 213 -0.56 6.58 -11.96
N ALA A 214 -0.02 5.53 -11.34
CA ALA A 214 1.17 5.65 -10.49
C ALA A 214 2.41 6.09 -11.28
N ALA A 215 2.69 5.42 -12.39
CA ALA A 215 3.79 5.79 -13.29
C ALA A 215 3.56 7.18 -13.91
N GLY A 216 2.31 7.54 -14.22
CA GLY A 216 1.93 8.84 -14.75
C GLY A 216 2.15 9.98 -13.76
N ALA A 217 1.81 9.80 -12.49
CA ALA A 217 2.10 10.78 -11.46
C ALA A 217 3.61 11.03 -11.34
N LEU A 218 4.43 9.97 -11.32
CA LEU A 218 5.88 10.12 -11.28
C LEU A 218 6.43 10.74 -12.58
N GLN A 219 5.93 10.32 -13.74
CA GLN A 219 6.34 10.89 -15.03
C GLN A 219 6.04 12.40 -15.09
N LEU A 220 4.92 12.85 -14.53
CA LEU A 220 4.61 14.28 -14.41
C LEU A 220 5.62 15.01 -13.52
N LEU A 221 6.05 14.40 -12.40
CA LEU A 221 7.11 14.96 -11.56
C LEU A 221 8.46 15.05 -12.29
N LEU A 222 8.83 14.04 -13.07
CA LEU A 222 10.05 14.07 -13.88
C LEU A 222 10.00 15.21 -14.90
N HIS A 223 8.88 15.37 -15.62
CA HIS A 223 8.71 16.48 -16.55
C HIS A 223 8.68 17.84 -15.84
N ALA A 224 8.06 17.93 -14.66
CA ALA A 224 8.03 19.15 -13.86
C ALA A 224 9.43 19.67 -13.54
N MET A 225 10.42 18.77 -13.47
CA MET A 225 11.81 19.06 -13.19
C MET A 225 12.71 19.05 -14.44
N ASN A 226 12.13 19.05 -15.65
CA ASN A 226 12.83 18.98 -16.93
C ASN A 226 13.71 17.72 -17.09
N ILE A 227 13.35 16.62 -16.43
CA ILE A 227 14.04 15.33 -16.54
C ILE A 227 13.45 14.57 -17.73
N GLN A 228 14.16 14.57 -18.84
CA GLN A 228 13.75 13.91 -20.08
C GLN A 228 14.04 12.40 -20.02
N ARG A 229 13.24 11.67 -19.27
CA ARG A 229 13.30 10.20 -19.18
C ARG A 229 12.00 9.58 -19.64
N GLY A 230 12.11 8.41 -20.28
CA GLY A 230 10.95 7.71 -20.83
C GLY A 230 10.04 7.12 -19.76
N TRP A 231 8.78 6.89 -20.15
CA TRP A 231 7.72 6.28 -19.33
C TRP A 231 8.15 5.03 -18.57
N TRP A 232 8.93 4.16 -19.22
CA TRP A 232 9.36 2.89 -18.63
C TRP A 232 10.28 3.07 -17.42
N LEU A 233 11.04 4.18 -17.35
CA LEU A 233 11.81 4.50 -16.14
C LEU A 233 10.87 4.85 -14.98
N ALA A 234 9.80 5.60 -15.23
CA ALA A 234 8.83 5.92 -14.16
C ALA A 234 8.15 4.64 -13.64
N VAL A 235 7.74 3.73 -14.54
CA VAL A 235 7.19 2.43 -14.14
C VAL A 235 8.19 1.65 -13.29
N LEU A 236 9.47 1.61 -13.70
CA LEU A 236 10.53 0.95 -12.95
C LEU A 236 10.73 1.56 -11.56
N VAL A 237 10.84 2.88 -11.48
CA VAL A 237 11.05 3.59 -10.21
C VAL A 237 9.90 3.31 -9.25
N VAL A 238 8.65 3.41 -9.73
CA VAL A 238 7.46 3.08 -8.93
C VAL A 238 7.48 1.60 -8.48
N ALA A 239 7.86 0.67 -9.36
CA ALA A 239 7.93 -0.74 -9.01
C ALA A 239 8.97 -1.03 -7.92
N VAL A 240 10.19 -0.49 -8.07
CA VAL A 240 11.27 -0.68 -7.09
C VAL A 240 10.92 0.00 -5.76
N ALA A 241 10.33 1.19 -5.80
CA ALA A 241 9.86 1.89 -4.61
C ALA A 241 8.77 1.08 -3.90
N TYR A 242 7.74 0.62 -4.61
CA TYR A 242 6.64 -0.14 -4.01
C TYR A 242 7.11 -1.42 -3.33
N VAL A 243 7.98 -2.18 -4.01
CA VAL A 243 8.55 -3.42 -3.49
C VAL A 243 9.50 -3.14 -2.33
N GLY A 244 10.38 -2.14 -2.46
CA GLY A 244 11.32 -1.72 -1.41
C GLY A 244 10.59 -1.30 -0.14
N GLY A 245 9.52 -0.50 -0.27
CA GLY A 245 8.64 -0.11 0.82
C GLY A 245 7.98 -1.30 1.49
N ALA A 246 7.38 -2.21 0.70
CA ALA A 246 6.70 -3.39 1.20
C ALA A 246 7.64 -4.34 1.97
N LEU A 247 8.85 -4.58 1.45
CA LEU A 247 9.84 -5.47 2.07
C LEU A 247 10.51 -4.88 3.31
N SER A 248 10.52 -3.55 3.45
CA SER A 248 11.14 -2.89 4.60
C SER A 248 10.38 -3.11 5.91
N PHE A 249 9.08 -3.41 5.84
CA PHE A 249 8.15 -3.39 6.99
C PHE A 249 8.19 -2.10 7.82
N LEU A 250 8.79 -1.03 7.28
CA LEU A 250 8.85 0.27 7.93
C LEU A 250 7.47 0.93 7.82
N PRO A 251 7.04 1.70 8.84
CA PRO A 251 5.80 2.46 8.78
C PRO A 251 5.77 3.33 7.52
N GLY A 252 4.76 3.14 6.67
CA GLY A 252 4.64 3.85 5.39
C GLY A 252 5.84 3.71 4.44
N GLY A 253 6.68 2.67 4.59
CA GLY A 253 7.87 2.44 3.75
C GLY A 253 8.94 3.53 3.84
N ILE A 254 8.94 4.33 4.91
CA ILE A 254 9.78 5.52 5.02
C ILE A 254 11.27 5.13 4.96
N GLY A 255 12.02 5.87 4.16
CA GLY A 255 13.45 5.66 3.92
C GLY A 255 13.70 4.65 2.80
N ALA A 256 12.98 3.53 2.81
CA ALA A 256 13.11 2.51 1.76
C ALA A 256 12.58 3.02 0.42
N ASN A 257 11.38 3.61 0.41
CA ASN A 257 10.79 4.19 -0.81
C ASN A 257 11.69 5.26 -1.40
N GLU A 258 12.10 6.23 -0.59
CA GLU A 258 12.90 7.37 -1.03
C GLU A 258 14.29 6.92 -1.50
N ALA A 259 14.93 5.97 -0.80
CA ALA A 259 16.20 5.41 -1.23
C ALA A 259 16.07 4.62 -2.54
N SER A 260 14.98 3.87 -2.74
CA SER A 260 14.68 3.18 -3.98
C SER A 260 14.53 4.15 -5.15
N VAL A 261 13.77 5.23 -4.97
CA VAL A 261 13.57 6.26 -6.00
C VAL A 261 14.88 6.93 -6.35
N ILE A 262 15.62 7.39 -5.33
CA ILE A 262 16.91 8.06 -5.51
C ILE A 262 17.91 7.11 -6.20
N GLY A 263 18.01 5.87 -5.73
CA GLY A 263 18.95 4.88 -6.25
C GLY A 263 18.71 4.55 -7.71
N VAL A 264 17.45 4.31 -8.11
CA VAL A 264 17.12 4.03 -9.51
C VAL A 264 17.38 5.27 -10.38
N LEU A 265 16.92 6.46 -9.98
CA LEU A 265 17.12 7.67 -10.78
C LEU A 265 18.62 7.99 -10.98
N ILE A 266 19.43 7.89 -9.93
CA ILE A 266 20.89 8.05 -10.02
C ILE A 266 21.51 6.99 -10.93
N GLY A 267 21.08 5.72 -10.80
CA GLY A 267 21.57 4.63 -11.64
C GLY A 267 21.30 4.85 -13.12
N PHE A 268 20.24 5.59 -13.46
CA PHE A 268 19.94 6.00 -14.83
C PHE A 268 20.60 7.34 -15.23
N GLY A 269 21.39 7.97 -14.36
CA GLY A 269 22.14 9.19 -14.64
C GLY A 269 21.38 10.48 -14.33
N VAL A 270 20.35 10.44 -13.48
CA VAL A 270 19.73 11.66 -12.94
C VAL A 270 20.61 12.24 -11.84
N PRO A 271 20.90 13.56 -11.84
CA PRO A 271 21.67 14.19 -10.78
C PRO A 271 21.08 13.96 -9.40
N VAL A 272 21.93 13.67 -8.39
CA VAL A 272 21.53 13.34 -7.01
C VAL A 272 20.53 14.34 -6.41
N GLY A 273 20.75 15.64 -6.61
CA GLY A 273 19.85 16.69 -6.10
C GLY A 273 18.45 16.65 -6.73
N GLN A 274 18.36 16.34 -8.03
CA GLN A 274 17.08 16.17 -8.71
C GLN A 274 16.40 14.87 -8.28
N ALA A 275 17.14 13.77 -8.20
CA ALA A 275 16.60 12.48 -7.77
C ALA A 275 15.99 12.55 -6.36
N ALA A 276 16.65 13.23 -5.42
CA ALA A 276 16.09 13.43 -4.08
C ALA A 276 14.90 14.39 -4.06
N ALA A 277 14.92 15.46 -4.86
CA ALA A 277 13.76 16.34 -4.99
C ALA A 277 12.53 15.58 -5.54
N VAL A 278 12.72 14.71 -6.54
CA VAL A 278 11.67 13.82 -7.06
C VAL A 278 11.16 12.91 -5.94
N ALA A 279 12.05 12.23 -5.20
CA ALA A 279 11.65 11.33 -4.11
C ALA A 279 10.85 12.05 -3.01
N LEU A 280 11.22 13.29 -2.67
CA LEU A 280 10.50 14.09 -1.67
C LEU A 280 9.13 14.56 -2.17
N LEU A 281 9.05 15.01 -3.43
CA LEU A 281 7.78 15.39 -4.06
C LEU A 281 6.86 14.17 -4.18
N GLU A 282 7.40 13.03 -4.61
CA GLU A 282 6.68 11.78 -4.67
C GLU A 282 6.17 11.37 -3.28
N ARG A 283 6.97 11.49 -2.22
CA ARG A 283 6.52 11.24 -0.84
C ARG A 283 5.37 12.16 -0.44
N LEU A 284 5.49 13.45 -0.75
CA LEU A 284 4.42 14.42 -0.48
C LEU A 284 3.13 14.05 -1.21
N LEU A 285 3.23 13.62 -2.47
CA LEU A 285 2.06 13.25 -3.27
C LEU A 285 1.47 11.89 -2.90
N LEU A 286 2.29 10.85 -2.68
CA LEU A 286 1.82 9.49 -2.39
C LEU A 286 1.48 9.26 -0.92
N THR A 287 1.99 10.06 0.01
CA THR A 287 1.64 9.92 1.42
C THR A 287 0.93 11.16 1.95
N GLY A 288 1.44 12.36 1.67
CA GLY A 288 0.89 13.61 2.20
C GLY A 288 -0.53 13.89 1.71
N VAL A 289 -0.73 13.98 0.40
CA VAL A 289 -2.04 14.29 -0.20
C VAL A 289 -3.12 13.26 0.19
N PRO A 290 -2.90 11.94 0.05
CA PRO A 290 -3.84 10.90 0.48
C PRO A 290 -4.12 10.92 1.97
N SER A 291 -3.16 11.28 2.81
CA SER A 291 -3.41 11.38 4.26
C SER A 291 -4.40 12.48 4.59
N VAL A 292 -4.31 13.64 3.90
CA VAL A 292 -5.24 14.76 4.06
C VAL A 292 -6.62 14.40 3.50
N VAL A 293 -6.67 13.87 2.27
CA VAL A 293 -7.92 13.43 1.64
C VAL A 293 -8.58 12.32 2.46
N GLY A 294 -7.80 11.40 3.01
CA GLY A 294 -8.25 10.33 3.88
C GLY A 294 -8.81 10.81 5.20
N LEU A 295 -8.23 11.85 5.80
CA LEU A 295 -8.74 12.45 7.03
C LEU A 295 -10.13 13.09 6.79
N LEU A 296 -10.29 13.77 5.66
CA LEU A 296 -11.58 14.34 5.25
C LEU A 296 -12.60 13.23 4.98
N ALA A 297 -12.19 12.15 4.29
CA ALA A 297 -13.03 10.99 4.06
C ALA A 297 -13.48 10.37 5.38
N TYR A 298 -12.56 10.11 6.31
CA TYR A 298 -12.85 9.59 7.64
C TYR A 298 -13.84 10.48 8.40
N ALA A 299 -13.60 11.80 8.42
CA ALA A 299 -14.50 12.75 9.08
C ALA A 299 -15.94 12.67 8.52
N ALA A 300 -16.09 12.45 7.21
CA ALA A 300 -17.39 12.33 6.55
C ALA A 300 -18.13 11.02 6.88
N ILE A 301 -17.41 9.90 7.08
CA ILE A 301 -18.02 8.58 7.26
C ILE A 301 -18.03 8.06 8.70
N HIS A 302 -17.18 8.56 9.60
CA HIS A 302 -16.98 7.93 10.92
C HIS A 302 -18.26 7.87 11.75
N ARG A 303 -19.11 8.91 11.68
CA ARG A 303 -20.41 8.95 12.40
C ARG A 303 -21.47 8.09 11.74
N ARG A 304 -21.45 8.00 10.40
CA ARG A 304 -22.47 7.27 9.63
C ARG A 304 -22.25 5.77 9.69
N LEU A 305 -20.99 5.34 9.67
CA LEU A 305 -20.59 3.94 9.63
C LEU A 305 -20.08 3.42 10.99
N HIS A 306 -20.23 4.22 12.07
CA HIS A 306 -19.81 3.86 13.44
C HIS A 306 -18.37 3.34 13.53
N LEU A 307 -17.47 3.94 12.75
CA LEU A 307 -16.08 3.50 12.68
C LEU A 307 -15.35 3.78 13.98
N GLY A 308 -14.48 2.85 14.38
CA GLY A 308 -13.55 3.01 15.48
C GLY A 308 -12.58 4.17 15.25
N SER A 309 -11.85 4.55 16.30
CA SER A 309 -10.85 5.61 16.17
C SER A 309 -9.80 5.23 15.12
N LEU A 310 -9.27 6.21 14.37
CA LEU A 310 -8.14 6.05 13.43
C LEU A 310 -6.91 5.33 14.03
N VAL A 311 -6.84 5.22 15.35
CA VAL A 311 -5.72 4.64 16.11
C VAL A 311 -6.14 3.36 16.85
N ALA A 312 -7.23 2.71 16.45
CA ALA A 312 -7.63 1.43 17.02
C ALA A 312 -6.50 0.40 16.81
N SER A 313 -5.98 -0.15 17.91
CA SER A 313 -4.92 -1.14 17.83
C SER A 313 -5.45 -2.42 17.16
N PRO A 314 -4.63 -3.13 16.35
CA PRO A 314 -4.99 -4.45 15.83
C PRO A 314 -5.45 -5.42 16.92
N ARG A 315 -4.95 -5.25 18.17
CA ARG A 315 -5.38 -6.00 19.35
C ARG A 315 -6.84 -5.77 19.76
N ALA A 316 -7.38 -4.57 19.58
CA ALA A 316 -8.78 -4.27 19.88
C ALA A 316 -9.72 -4.94 18.87
N ALA A 317 -9.33 -4.95 17.59
CA ALA A 317 -10.05 -5.68 16.54
C ALA A 317 -10.00 -7.21 16.72
N LEU A 318 -8.83 -7.74 17.08
CA LEU A 318 -8.64 -9.15 17.42
C LEU A 318 -9.43 -9.57 18.69
N SER A 319 -9.54 -8.66 19.67
CA SER A 319 -10.30 -8.89 20.90
C SER A 319 -11.82 -8.78 20.71
N ALA A 320 -12.30 -7.82 19.91
CA ALA A 320 -13.73 -7.63 19.65
C ALA A 320 -14.32 -8.76 18.80
N ALA A 321 -13.52 -9.35 17.89
CA ALA A 321 -13.93 -10.48 17.05
C ALA A 321 -13.76 -11.86 17.73
N GLY A 322 -13.08 -11.92 18.87
CA GLY A 322 -12.87 -13.15 19.66
C GLY A 322 -13.86 -13.33 20.81
N ALA A 323 -14.71 -12.32 21.08
CA ALA A 323 -15.82 -12.50 22.01
C ALA A 323 -16.88 -13.39 21.33
N PRO A 324 -17.28 -14.53 21.91
CA PRO A 324 -18.51 -15.16 21.49
C PRO A 324 -19.61 -14.11 21.60
N ALA A 325 -20.51 -14.05 20.61
CA ALA A 325 -21.72 -13.27 20.71
C ALA A 325 -22.36 -13.63 22.06
N CYS A 326 -22.23 -12.73 23.03
CA CYS A 326 -22.81 -12.94 24.34
C CYS A 326 -24.31 -13.04 24.09
N GLU A 327 -24.87 -14.20 24.42
CA GLU A 327 -26.29 -14.43 24.60
C GLU A 327 -26.96 -13.15 25.11
N VAL A 328 -27.70 -12.49 24.24
CA VAL A 328 -28.87 -11.74 24.68
C VAL A 328 -29.95 -12.81 24.82
N ALA A 329 -29.88 -13.52 25.96
CA ALA A 329 -30.93 -14.37 26.46
C ALA A 329 -31.69 -13.61 27.56
N ALA A 330 -32.99 -13.90 27.62
CA ALA A 330 -34.02 -13.42 28.55
C ALA A 330 -34.78 -12.15 28.12
#